data_AF-A0A4C1UJ90-F1
#
_entry.id   AF-A0A4C1UJ90-F1
#
_cell.length_a   1.000
_cell.length_b   1.000
_cell.length_c   1.000
_cell.angle_alpha   90.00
_cell.angle_beta   90.00
_cell.angle_gamma   90.00
#
_symmetry.space_group_name_H-M   'P 1'
#
loop_
_entity.id
_entity.type
_entity.pdbx_description
1 polymer ?
#
loop_
_entity_poly.entity_id
_entity_poly.type
_entity_poly.pdbx_seq_one_letter_code
_entity_poly.pdbx_strand_id
1 'polypeptide(L)'
;MSIPTQSVIKLAEPLFGSNRNITADNCFSSVQLVDQLKAKGLTYVSTLRKNKRELPKEFLPSKVRTEGSSNYGFTSDKTIVSYVPKKNESVVLISSMHHEMETDPLTGGSLEA
;
A
#
# COMPACT_ATOMS: atom_id res chain seq x y z
N MET A 1 -8.68 -6.65 -16.06
CA MET A 1 -7.81 -6.98 -14.90
C MET A 1 -6.48 -7.49 -15.41
N SER A 2 -5.38 -7.17 -14.73
CA SER A 2 -4.05 -7.63 -15.10
C SER A 2 -3.84 -9.11 -14.76
N ILE A 3 -2.88 -9.79 -15.43
CA ILE A 3 -2.51 -11.17 -15.11
C ILE A 3 -2.06 -11.29 -13.63
N PRO A 4 -1.19 -10.40 -13.09
CA PRO A 4 -0.84 -10.44 -11.67
C PRO A 4 -2.04 -10.36 -10.72
N THR A 5 -3.01 -9.48 -11.02
CA THR A 5 -4.24 -9.36 -10.23
C THR A 5 -5.02 -10.68 -10.20
N GLN A 6 -5.19 -11.33 -11.36
CA GLN A 6 -5.91 -12.61 -11.45
C GLN A 6 -5.18 -13.73 -10.70
N SER A 7 -3.85 -13.77 -10.77
CA SER A 7 -3.04 -14.76 -10.05
C SER A 7 -3.25 -14.66 -8.54
N VAL A 8 -3.21 -13.46 -7.96
CA VAL A 8 -3.45 -13.29 -6.51
C VAL A 8 -4.85 -13.74 -6.13
N ILE A 9 -5.88 -13.36 -6.90
CA ILE A 9 -7.26 -13.75 -6.61
C ILE A 9 -7.39 -15.28 -6.59
N LYS A 10 -6.87 -15.97 -7.61
CA LYS A 10 -6.93 -17.43 -7.70
C LYS A 10 -6.19 -18.11 -6.55
N LEU A 11 -4.99 -17.63 -6.21
CA LEU A 11 -4.22 -18.17 -5.09
C LEU A 11 -4.89 -17.93 -3.73
N ALA A 12 -5.66 -16.85 -3.61
CA ALA A 12 -6.37 -16.48 -2.40
C ALA A 12 -7.73 -17.18 -2.23
N GLU A 13 -8.23 -17.91 -3.23
CA GLU A 13 -9.54 -18.58 -3.18
C GLU A 13 -9.79 -19.40 -1.92
N PRO A 14 -8.85 -20.23 -1.44
CA PRO A 14 -9.04 -21.02 -0.22
C PRO A 14 -9.13 -20.17 1.06
N LEU A 15 -8.77 -18.88 0.99
CA LEU A 15 -8.73 -17.96 2.13
C LEU A 15 -9.95 -17.03 2.16
N PHE A 16 -10.82 -17.04 1.17
CA PHE A 16 -11.98 -16.13 1.12
C PHE A 16 -12.87 -16.28 2.37
N GLY A 17 -13.34 -15.15 2.91
CA GLY A 17 -14.15 -15.08 4.12
C GLY A 17 -13.38 -15.29 5.44
N SER A 18 -12.07 -15.54 5.39
CA SER A 18 -11.27 -15.80 6.60
C SER A 18 -10.87 -14.54 7.38
N ASN A 19 -11.13 -13.35 6.86
CA ASN A 19 -10.68 -12.06 7.41
C ASN A 19 -9.17 -11.96 7.61
N ARG A 20 -8.39 -12.75 6.85
CA ARG A 20 -6.92 -12.70 6.87
C ARG A 20 -6.38 -11.56 6.01
N ASN A 21 -5.16 -11.14 6.33
CA ASN A 21 -4.40 -10.20 5.53
C ASN A 21 -3.50 -10.91 4.52
N ILE A 22 -3.44 -10.39 3.30
CA ILE A 22 -2.46 -10.76 2.29
C ILE A 22 -1.48 -9.61 2.13
N THR A 23 -0.18 -9.91 2.24
CA THR A 23 0.89 -8.97 1.92
C THR A 23 1.60 -9.43 0.65
N ALA A 24 1.80 -8.52 -0.31
CA ALA A 24 2.50 -8.86 -1.55
C ALA A 24 3.32 -7.69 -2.10
N ASP A 25 4.25 -8.02 -2.99
CA ASP A 25 5.10 -7.05 -3.68
C ASP A 25 4.33 -6.22 -4.73
N ASN A 26 4.91 -5.09 -5.13
CA ASN A 26 4.34 -4.13 -6.08
C ASN A 26 4.01 -4.69 -7.46
N CYS A 27 4.60 -5.82 -7.86
CA CYS A 27 4.29 -6.48 -9.13
C CYS A 27 2.83 -6.98 -9.17
N PHE A 28 2.23 -7.16 -8.00
CA PHE A 28 0.87 -7.66 -7.83
C PHE A 28 -0.09 -6.58 -7.34
N SER A 29 0.35 -5.32 -7.18
CA SER A 29 -0.47 -4.28 -6.56
C SER A 29 -1.28 -3.46 -7.56
N SER A 30 -2.53 -3.22 -7.21
CA SER A 30 -3.46 -2.30 -7.88
C SER A 30 -4.61 -1.97 -6.94
N VAL A 31 -5.19 -0.77 -7.04
CA VAL A 31 -6.36 -0.40 -6.23
C VAL A 31 -7.51 -1.38 -6.45
N GLN A 32 -7.74 -1.79 -7.71
CA GLN A 32 -8.75 -2.79 -8.06
C GLN A 32 -8.55 -4.15 -7.34
N LEU A 33 -7.31 -4.61 -7.14
CA LEU A 33 -7.08 -5.86 -6.41
C LEU A 33 -7.49 -5.73 -4.95
N VAL A 34 -7.20 -4.58 -4.33
CA VAL A 34 -7.55 -4.30 -2.93
C VAL A 34 -9.07 -4.36 -2.75
N ASP A 35 -9.83 -3.72 -3.65
CA ASP A 35 -11.30 -3.78 -3.67
C ASP A 35 -11.81 -5.22 -3.75
N GLN A 36 -11.23 -6.01 -4.65
CA GLN A 36 -11.69 -7.37 -4.90
C GLN A 36 -11.38 -8.34 -3.77
N LEU A 37 -10.25 -8.18 -3.07
CA LEU A 37 -9.94 -8.97 -1.90
C LEU A 37 -10.83 -8.56 -0.71
N LYS A 38 -11.07 -7.26 -0.54
CA LYS A 38 -11.97 -6.74 0.50
C LYS A 38 -13.40 -7.24 0.34
N ALA A 39 -13.93 -7.23 -0.89
CA ALA A 39 -15.24 -7.81 -1.20
C ALA A 39 -15.33 -9.33 -0.90
N LYS A 40 -14.19 -10.02 -0.75
CA LYS A 40 -14.10 -11.45 -0.44
C LYS A 40 -13.69 -11.72 1.01
N GLY A 41 -13.82 -10.73 1.89
CA GLY A 41 -13.52 -10.88 3.32
C GLY A 41 -12.02 -11.07 3.59
N LEU A 42 -11.16 -10.38 2.83
CA LEU A 42 -9.72 -10.36 3.01
C LEU A 42 -9.21 -8.91 3.07
N THR A 43 -8.15 -8.66 3.82
CA THR A 43 -7.41 -7.39 3.74
C THR A 43 -6.15 -7.54 2.92
N TYR A 44 -5.63 -6.42 2.41
CA TYR A 44 -4.45 -6.44 1.57
C TYR A 44 -3.51 -5.29 1.92
N VAL A 45 -2.22 -5.60 1.96
CA VAL A 45 -1.12 -4.64 2.11
C VAL A 45 -0.11 -4.86 1.00
N SER A 46 0.30 -3.80 0.31
CA SER A 46 1.35 -3.91 -0.70
C SER A 46 2.04 -2.57 -0.92
N THR A 47 3.23 -2.62 -1.51
CA THR A 47 3.87 -1.43 -2.07
C THR A 47 3.25 -1.08 -3.42
N LEU A 48 3.07 0.21 -3.71
CA LEU A 48 2.60 0.72 -5.00
C LEU A 48 3.78 1.27 -5.81
N ARG A 49 3.82 0.93 -7.09
CA ARG A 49 4.77 1.56 -8.01
C ARG A 49 4.43 3.02 -8.22
N LYS A 50 5.45 3.89 -8.22
CA LYS A 50 5.33 5.35 -8.40
C LYS A 50 4.70 5.76 -9.73
N ASN A 51 4.75 4.90 -10.74
CA ASN A 51 4.19 5.17 -12.07
C ASN A 51 2.68 4.90 -12.19
N LYS A 52 2.00 4.56 -11.08
CA LYS A 52 0.55 4.36 -11.08
C LYS A 52 -0.17 5.71 -11.25
N ARG A 53 -1.02 5.82 -12.27
CA ARG A 53 -1.78 7.05 -12.60
C ARG A 53 -2.71 7.52 -11.49
N GLU A 54 -3.08 6.62 -10.58
CA GLU A 54 -3.96 6.89 -9.44
C GLU A 54 -3.25 7.64 -8.30
N LEU A 55 -1.92 7.80 -8.35
CA LEU A 55 -1.16 8.45 -7.30
C LEU A 55 -1.13 9.98 -7.47
N PRO A 56 -1.58 10.74 -6.46
CA PRO A 56 -1.37 12.17 -6.41
C PRO A 56 0.12 12.52 -6.32
N LYS A 57 0.50 13.71 -6.81
CA LYS A 57 1.92 14.13 -6.86
C LYS A 57 2.55 14.25 -5.47
N GLU A 58 1.73 14.48 -4.45
CA GLU A 58 2.08 14.60 -3.04
C GLU A 58 2.63 13.28 -2.45
N PHE A 59 2.32 12.15 -3.09
CA PHE A 59 2.81 10.82 -2.70
C PHE A 59 4.07 10.40 -3.47
N LEU A 60 4.46 11.16 -4.50
CA LEU A 60 5.69 10.93 -5.27
C LEU A 60 6.91 11.51 -4.54
N PRO A 61 8.13 11.12 -4.93
CA PRO A 61 9.34 11.70 -4.37
C PRO A 61 9.40 13.21 -4.65
N SER A 62 9.79 13.98 -3.63
CA SER A 62 9.94 15.42 -3.75
C SER A 62 11.09 15.92 -2.89
N LYS A 63 11.84 16.89 -3.40
CA LYS A 63 13.01 17.48 -2.73
C LYS A 63 12.64 18.24 -1.45
N VAL A 64 11.38 18.66 -1.32
CA VAL A 64 10.89 19.41 -0.15
C VAL A 64 10.48 18.50 1.01
N ARG A 65 10.40 17.18 0.81
CA ARG A 65 10.03 16.24 1.86
C ARG A 65 11.25 15.85 2.70
N THR A 66 11.05 15.80 4.02
CA THR A 66 12.07 15.42 4.99
C THR A 66 12.23 13.90 5.04
N GLU A 67 13.46 13.41 5.20
CA GLU A 67 13.73 12.00 5.51
C GLU A 67 13.00 11.57 6.78
N GLY A 68 12.47 10.34 6.81
CA GLY A 68 11.63 9.84 7.90
C GLY A 68 10.19 10.36 7.91
N SER A 69 9.81 11.28 7.00
CA SER A 69 8.44 11.80 6.96
C SER A 69 7.47 10.87 6.22
N SER A 70 6.22 10.84 6.69
CA SER A 70 5.11 10.09 6.09
C SER A 70 3.95 11.01 5.71
N ASN A 71 3.40 10.80 4.52
CA ASN A 71 2.14 11.40 4.08
C ASN A 71 1.07 10.30 4.03
N TYR A 72 -0.12 10.59 4.53
CA TYR A 72 -1.24 9.66 4.56
C TYR A 72 -2.37 10.17 3.68
N GLY A 73 -3.04 9.26 2.99
CA GLY A 73 -4.27 9.51 2.25
C GLY A 73 -5.28 8.44 2.59
N PHE A 74 -6.54 8.84 2.73
CA PHE A 74 -7.62 7.95 3.18
C PHE A 74 -8.77 8.00 2.17
N THR A 75 -9.34 6.84 1.88
CA THR A 75 -10.68 6.72 1.30
C THR A 75 -11.63 6.20 2.38
N SER A 76 -12.87 5.83 2.04
CA SER A 76 -13.80 5.23 3.01
C SER A 76 -13.28 3.94 3.65
N ASP A 77 -12.32 3.26 3.02
CA ASP A 77 -11.99 1.89 3.38
C ASP A 77 -10.54 1.46 3.07
N LYS A 78 -9.69 2.40 2.61
CA LYS A 78 -8.28 2.17 2.28
C LYS A 78 -7.45 3.34 2.77
N THR A 79 -6.19 3.02 3.00
CA THR A 79 -5.17 3.98 3.39
C THR A 79 -4.00 3.84 2.45
N ILE A 80 -3.51 4.97 1.98
CA ILE A 80 -2.26 5.07 1.24
C ILE A 80 -1.26 5.84 2.08
N VAL A 81 -0.02 5.33 2.15
CA VAL A 81 1.07 5.97 2.89
C VAL A 81 2.23 6.18 1.93
N SER A 82 2.79 7.38 1.89
CA SER A 82 4.06 7.66 1.21
C SER A 82 5.10 8.02 2.24
N TYR A 83 6.06 7.12 2.45
CA TYR A 83 7.18 7.28 3.37
C TYR A 83 8.45 7.70 2.62
N VAL A 84 9.28 8.53 3.25
CA VAL A 84 10.57 9.00 2.68
C VAL A 84 11.72 8.31 3.42
N PRO A 85 12.24 7.17 2.93
CA PRO A 85 13.37 6.50 3.57
C PRO A 85 14.66 7.32 3.44
N LYS A 86 14.83 8.00 2.30
CA LYS A 86 15.99 8.82 1.94
C LYS A 86 15.54 10.04 1.14
N LYS A 87 16.34 11.09 1.15
CA LYS A 87 16.01 12.37 0.50
C LYS A 87 15.79 12.14 -0.99
N ASN A 88 14.72 12.75 -1.51
CA ASN A 88 14.31 12.61 -2.91
C ASN A 88 13.91 11.16 -3.30
N GLU A 89 13.66 10.28 -2.33
CA GLU A 89 13.02 8.99 -2.52
C GLU A 89 11.64 8.95 -1.86
N SER A 90 10.84 7.98 -2.26
CA SER A 90 9.60 7.66 -1.56
C SER A 90 9.28 6.17 -1.74
N VAL A 91 8.64 5.58 -0.74
CA VAL A 91 8.02 4.26 -0.81
C VAL A 91 6.54 4.46 -0.55
N VAL A 92 5.70 4.03 -1.49
CA VAL A 92 4.26 4.17 -1.37
C VAL A 92 3.67 2.80 -1.00
N LEU A 93 2.84 2.76 0.03
CA LEU A 93 2.11 1.57 0.46
C LEU A 93 0.61 1.82 0.35
N ILE A 94 -0.15 0.79 0.02
CA ILE A 94 -1.60 0.76 0.14
C ILE A 94 -2.00 -0.33 1.12
N SER A 95 -2.94 -0.02 1.99
CA SER A 95 -3.50 -0.92 2.99
C SER A 95 -5.03 -0.81 3.02
N SER A 96 -5.71 -1.94 3.06
CA SER A 96 -7.13 -2.00 3.48
C SER A 96 -7.31 -2.59 4.88
N MET A 97 -6.20 -2.88 5.55
CA MET A 97 -6.12 -3.42 6.91
C MET A 97 -6.04 -2.30 7.96
N HIS A 98 -5.29 -1.24 7.66
CA HIS A 98 -5.01 -0.13 8.57
C HIS A 98 -5.76 1.12 8.11
N HIS A 99 -6.43 1.81 9.03
CA HIS A 99 -7.21 3.02 8.72
C HIS A 99 -6.91 4.20 9.65
N GLU A 100 -5.73 4.20 10.26
CA GLU A 100 -5.31 5.22 11.21
C GLU A 100 -3.95 5.79 10.81
N MET A 101 -3.69 7.04 11.24
CA MET A 101 -2.40 7.71 11.05
C MET A 101 -1.51 7.42 12.26
N GLU A 102 -0.87 6.26 12.26
CA GLU A 102 0.10 5.89 13.29
C GLU A 102 1.50 5.75 12.67
N THR A 103 2.49 6.31 13.34
CA THR A 103 3.91 6.16 13.02
C THR A 103 4.63 5.80 14.31
N ASP A 104 5.36 4.69 14.30
CA ASP A 104 6.17 4.31 15.45
C ASP A 104 7.32 5.32 15.63
N PRO A 105 7.39 6.02 16.78
CA PRO A 105 8.43 7.02 17.04
C PRO A 105 9.85 6.41 17.11
N LEU A 106 9.99 5.09 17.29
CA LEU A 106 11.28 4.42 17.41
C LEU A 106 11.84 3.96 16.04
N THR A 107 10.97 3.61 15.09
CA THR A 107 11.39 3.01 13.80
C THR A 107 11.05 3.86 12.58
N GLY A 108 10.30 4.95 12.73
CA GLY A 108 9.91 5.87 11.66
C GLY A 108 11.06 6.58 10.91
N GLY A 109 12.32 6.27 11.21
CA GLY A 109 13.51 6.79 10.52
C GLY A 109 14.18 5.82 9.55
N SER A 110 13.89 4.51 9.58
CA SER A 110 14.58 3.56 8.70
C SER A 110 13.74 2.31 8.43
N LEU A 111 13.05 2.30 7.29
CA LEU A 111 12.67 1.05 6.63
C LEU A 111 13.88 0.63 5.79
N GLU A 112 14.83 -0.06 6.41
CA GLU A 112 15.87 -0.76 5.64
C GLU A 112 15.21 -1.93 4.90
N ALA A 113 15.32 -1.89 3.57
CA ALA A 113 14.92 -2.97 2.67
C ALA A 113 16.08 -3.95 2.47
#